data_AF-A0A0A2ENX6-F1
#
_entry.id   AF-A0A0A2ENX6-F1
#
_cell.length_a   1.000
_cell.length_b   1.000
_cell.length_c   1.000
_cell.angle_alpha   90.00
_cell.angle_beta   90.00
_cell.angle_gamma   90.00
#
_symmetry.space_group_name_H-M   'P 1'
#
loop_
_entity.id
_entity.type
_entity.pdbx_description
1 polymer ?
#
loop_
_entity_poly.entity_id
_entity_poly.type
_entity_poly.pdbx_seq_one_letter_code
_entity_poly.pdbx_strand_id
1 'polypeptide(L)'
;MQNLRIHNSHFITFTDPLFTIDVLGGVDLSQVERLVCTLRITYQCYPPFRTTLDLYSDPQTDKLLRTLCDKWGLKLLEVSRSLYALTLQLEEYRLQELRYKGKAPEQAFAPSEEDKRKAIRFLSGKNLSDNLREQLNAIGILGEDRNALILFLALASHKSGNPFSVLCLAKSGIGKSYILQKLSECMPNGSYSFHSRISANALYYFDSGEINGKALFVEDLEWTTQMLQPLATLQTQGRLVNTRATKDKDGMLHSTTFEVIAKLCLIACAYSDKNFEELGLPFLCLHLNHSPAQDLAVMEYQKKCRAGRIRTEDITQAQYLLKCVIASLQNISVINPYATLINLPEDIAYPRKSLLLLLNFIETITFFFQYQREQETDKTTGEIFIRTHPQDIETAFALLKNSLFRRADELSTTARGFYKWLNDYLTEAKTNRFTALDIRKAKAIHPRTLNRYLQELKLFSYIQVAGGNKHREGFIYKLTDFGNQTEVQSRIEQEIQATLKSVWKAYRKEQGTATLSPEQEPIGEEPETKNAEPSEEPPQKPSKRKRINDKEEHTFKLLLELEAQSPDREYIATDFTALTGRNHITEARYLKRLWQQGKLNRKWKNRQYYYTLVTTESKTVSQTPMSDPQTQ
;
A
#
# COMPACT_ATOMS: atom_id res chain seq x y z
N MET A 1 10.67 35.35 22.75
CA MET A 1 9.85 35.09 23.94
C MET A 1 10.48 35.72 25.19
N GLN A 2 10.57 37.06 25.28
CA GLN A 2 11.26 37.68 26.43
C GLN A 2 10.40 37.72 27.71
N ASN A 3 9.07 37.62 27.59
CA ASN A 3 8.12 37.80 28.70
C ASN A 3 7.26 36.55 29.01
N LEU A 4 7.40 35.47 28.23
CA LEU A 4 6.64 34.24 28.38
C LEU A 4 7.55 33.14 28.95
N ARG A 5 7.19 32.62 30.12
CA ARG A 5 7.88 31.51 30.79
C ARG A 5 7.01 30.26 30.73
N ILE A 6 7.52 29.22 30.08
CA ILE A 6 6.83 27.93 29.96
C ILE A 6 7.32 27.02 31.09
N HIS A 7 6.42 26.62 31.97
CA HIS A 7 6.74 25.65 33.03
C HIS A 7 6.44 24.23 32.59
N ASN A 8 5.29 24.02 31.93
CA ASN A 8 4.91 22.79 31.24
C ASN A 8 3.77 23.09 30.23
N SER A 9 3.32 22.08 29.48
CA SER A 9 2.25 22.22 28.48
C SER A 9 0.91 22.73 29.01
N HIS A 10 0.69 22.67 30.34
CA HIS A 10 -0.55 23.03 31.00
C HIS A 10 -0.42 24.29 31.89
N PHE A 11 0.77 24.89 31.97
CA PHE A 11 1.05 26.03 32.83
C PHE A 11 2.10 26.94 32.19
N ILE A 12 1.65 28.10 31.74
CA ILE A 12 2.45 29.10 31.05
C ILE A 12 2.25 30.42 31.77
N THR A 13 3.33 31.12 32.09
CA THR A 13 3.27 32.41 32.80
C THR A 13 3.78 33.50 31.88
N PHE A 14 2.99 34.55 31.71
CA PHE A 14 3.36 35.78 31.02
C PHE A 14 3.56 36.89 32.06
N THR A 15 4.71 37.53 32.02
CA THR A 15 5.05 38.66 32.91
C THR A 15 5.39 39.87 32.10
N ASP A 16 4.66 40.96 32.30
CA ASP A 16 5.01 42.27 31.77
C ASP A 16 5.16 43.28 32.92
N PRO A 17 5.49 44.55 32.63
CA PRO A 17 5.66 45.56 33.69
C PRO A 17 4.42 45.80 34.55
N LEU A 18 3.23 45.40 34.09
CA LEU A 18 1.94 45.69 34.73
C LEU A 18 1.37 44.45 35.43
N PHE A 19 1.30 43.32 34.73
CA PHE A 19 0.66 42.09 35.17
C PHE A 19 1.60 40.88 35.17
N THR A 20 1.28 39.95 36.07
CA THR A 20 1.67 38.55 35.94
C THR A 20 0.43 37.72 35.62
N ILE A 21 0.39 37.12 34.43
CA ILE A 21 -0.74 36.35 33.91
C ILE A 21 -0.35 34.89 33.77
N ASP A 22 -0.99 34.01 34.53
CA ASP A 22 -0.83 32.57 34.35
C ASP A 22 -1.96 32.00 33.48
N VAL A 23 -1.57 31.28 32.43
CA VAL A 23 -2.46 30.50 31.57
C VAL A 23 -2.58 29.09 32.17
N LEU A 24 -3.74 28.81 32.75
CA LEU A 24 -4.06 27.54 33.39
C LEU A 24 -4.69 26.58 32.38
N GLY A 25 -4.17 25.34 32.32
CA GLY A 25 -4.63 24.31 31.39
C GLY A 25 -3.91 24.30 30.04
N GLY A 26 -3.06 25.31 29.77
CA GLY A 26 -2.33 25.46 28.52
C GLY A 26 -3.15 26.12 27.41
N VAL A 27 -2.65 25.98 26.18
CA VAL A 27 -3.30 26.49 24.96
C VAL A 27 -3.73 25.30 24.11
N ASP A 28 -4.96 25.32 23.60
CA ASP A 28 -5.43 24.29 22.67
C ASP A 28 -4.67 24.38 21.34
N LEU A 29 -4.07 23.29 20.92
CA LEU A 29 -3.30 23.20 19.67
C LEU A 29 -4.12 22.65 18.50
N SER A 30 -5.33 22.14 18.76
CA SER A 30 -6.18 21.49 17.74
C SER A 30 -7.04 22.48 16.96
N GLN A 31 -7.63 23.48 17.63
CA GLN A 31 -8.54 24.45 16.99
C GLN A 31 -7.86 25.80 16.70
N VAL A 32 -7.10 25.90 15.61
CA VAL A 32 -6.30 27.09 15.26
C VAL A 32 -7.11 28.40 15.22
N GLU A 33 -8.40 28.29 14.87
CA GLU A 33 -9.33 29.42 14.75
C GLU A 33 -9.73 30.08 16.08
N ARG A 34 -9.43 29.47 17.23
CA ARG A 34 -9.81 29.98 18.56
C ARG A 34 -8.63 29.95 19.52
N LEU A 35 -8.62 30.86 20.49
CA LEU A 35 -7.61 30.93 21.54
C LEU A 35 -8.27 30.99 22.92
N VAL A 36 -8.97 29.91 23.27
CA VAL A 36 -9.64 29.77 24.57
C VAL A 36 -8.61 29.45 25.64
N CYS A 37 -8.51 30.33 26.64
CA CYS A 37 -7.57 30.21 27.74
C CYS A 37 -8.22 30.55 29.08
N THR A 38 -7.79 29.84 30.14
CA THR A 38 -8.13 30.21 31.51
C THR A 38 -7.00 31.07 32.06
N LEU A 39 -7.25 32.35 32.28
CA LEU A 39 -6.26 33.32 32.74
C LEU A 39 -6.41 33.56 34.24
N ARG A 40 -5.28 33.54 34.96
CA ARG A 40 -5.11 34.05 36.32
C ARG A 40 -4.24 35.29 36.27
N ILE A 41 -4.85 36.47 36.39
CA ILE A 41 -4.21 37.77 36.27
C ILE A 41 -3.91 38.30 37.67
N THR A 42 -2.65 38.64 37.92
CA THR A 42 -2.17 39.17 39.20
C THR A 42 -1.64 40.58 39.00
N TYR A 43 -2.05 41.51 39.86
CA TYR A 43 -1.66 42.92 39.85
C TYR A 43 -1.34 43.39 41.27
N GLN A 44 -0.09 43.81 41.50
CA GLN A 44 0.40 44.33 42.80
C GLN A 44 -0.07 43.47 44.00
N CYS A 45 -0.65 44.09 45.03
CA CYS A 45 -1.19 43.43 46.23
C CYS A 45 -2.69 43.09 46.12
N TYR A 46 -3.29 43.19 44.92
CA TYR A 46 -4.71 42.87 44.73
C TYR A 46 -4.92 41.35 44.64
N PRO A 47 -6.11 40.85 45.05
CA PRO A 47 -6.46 39.45 44.87
C PRO A 47 -6.50 39.10 43.37
N PRO A 48 -5.94 37.94 42.97
CA PRO A 48 -5.82 37.57 41.56
C PRO A 48 -7.20 37.40 40.92
N PHE A 49 -7.35 37.92 39.70
CA PHE A 49 -8.54 37.79 38.90
C PHE A 49 -8.46 36.53 38.04
N ARG A 50 -9.53 35.72 38.03
CA ARG A 50 -9.59 34.48 37.26
C ARG A 50 -10.74 34.54 36.27
N THR A 51 -10.47 34.21 35.00
CA THR A 51 -11.48 34.19 33.96
C THR A 51 -11.13 33.17 32.88
N THR A 52 -12.14 32.66 32.18
CA THR A 52 -11.96 31.86 30.97
C THR A 52 -12.56 32.64 29.81
N LEU A 53 -11.78 32.89 28.77
CA LEU A 53 -12.24 33.59 27.57
C LEU A 53 -11.51 33.10 26.32
N ASP A 54 -12.11 33.36 25.17
CA ASP A 54 -11.46 33.29 23.87
C ASP A 54 -10.77 34.63 23.58
N LEU A 55 -9.44 34.62 23.51
CA LEU A 55 -8.62 35.82 23.25
C LEU A 55 -8.82 36.38 21.83
N TYR A 56 -9.40 35.61 20.91
CA TYR A 56 -9.76 36.10 19.57
C TYR A 56 -11.17 36.70 19.51
N SER A 57 -11.94 36.68 20.60
CA SER A 57 -13.29 37.22 20.65
C SER A 57 -13.31 38.64 21.20
N ASP A 58 -13.42 39.64 20.31
CA ASP A 58 -13.48 41.07 20.67
C ASP A 58 -14.45 41.41 21.81
N PRO A 59 -15.70 40.90 21.85
CA PRO A 59 -16.62 41.21 22.94
C PRO A 59 -16.15 40.69 24.30
N GLN A 60 -15.46 39.53 24.33
CA GLN A 60 -14.97 38.93 25.56
C GLN A 60 -13.72 39.64 26.08
N THR A 61 -12.79 39.98 25.17
CA THR A 61 -11.59 40.77 25.50
C THR A 61 -11.96 42.19 25.94
N ASP A 62 -12.94 42.84 25.31
CA ASP A 62 -13.36 44.20 25.70
C ASP A 62 -14.06 44.20 27.08
N LYS A 63 -14.87 43.16 27.36
CA LYS A 63 -15.45 42.96 28.70
C LYS A 63 -14.37 42.75 29.76
N LEU A 64 -13.35 41.93 29.46
CA LEU A 64 -12.22 41.72 30.36
C LEU A 64 -11.47 43.03 30.62
N LEU A 65 -11.15 43.78 29.56
CA LEU A 65 -10.46 45.06 29.63
C LEU A 65 -11.17 46.04 30.57
N ARG A 66 -12.47 46.27 30.34
CA ARG A 66 -13.28 47.16 31.19
C ARG A 66 -13.30 46.69 32.64
N THR A 67 -13.50 45.38 32.87
CA THR A 67 -13.51 44.80 34.22
C THR A 67 -12.19 45.04 34.95
N LEU A 68 -11.05 44.88 34.28
CA LEU A 68 -9.73 45.11 34.88
C LEU A 68 -9.48 46.61 35.14
N CYS A 69 -9.90 47.48 34.23
CA CYS A 69 -9.81 48.94 34.40
C CYS A 69 -10.65 49.41 35.59
N ASP A 70 -11.91 48.96 35.69
CA ASP A 70 -12.83 49.34 36.76
C ASP A 70 -12.37 48.81 38.12
N LYS A 71 -11.89 47.56 38.17
CA LYS A 71 -11.53 46.88 39.42
C LYS A 71 -10.22 47.39 40.02
N TRP A 72 -9.25 47.75 39.17
CA TRP A 72 -7.89 48.12 39.60
C TRP A 72 -7.53 49.57 39.29
N GLY A 73 -8.45 50.37 38.74
CA GLY A 73 -8.26 51.80 38.45
C GLY A 73 -7.21 52.06 37.36
N LEU A 74 -7.10 51.16 36.39
CA LEU A 74 -6.05 51.19 35.37
C LEU A 74 -6.47 51.93 34.11
N LYS A 75 -5.50 52.44 33.35
CA LYS A 75 -5.76 53.06 32.05
C LYS A 75 -6.02 51.99 31.00
N LEU A 76 -7.09 52.17 30.23
CA LEU A 76 -7.50 51.24 29.17
C LEU A 76 -6.37 50.89 28.20
N LEU A 77 -5.57 51.88 27.80
CA LEU A 77 -4.47 51.70 26.85
C LEU A 77 -3.37 50.76 27.38
N GLU A 78 -3.08 50.82 28.69
CA GLU A 78 -2.03 50.02 29.33
C GLU A 78 -2.45 48.56 29.45
N VAL A 79 -3.70 48.31 29.87
CA VAL A 79 -4.28 46.96 29.97
C VAL A 79 -4.44 46.33 28.59
N SER A 80 -4.87 47.12 27.60
CA SER A 80 -5.00 46.68 26.19
C SER A 80 -3.66 46.25 25.61
N ARG A 81 -2.61 47.04 25.82
CA ARG A 81 -1.26 46.71 25.37
C ARG A 81 -0.76 45.40 26.00
N SER A 82 -1.03 45.17 27.28
CA SER A 82 -0.64 43.95 27.99
C SER A 82 -1.34 42.71 27.42
N LEU A 83 -2.67 42.76 27.25
CA LEU A 83 -3.45 41.64 26.70
C LEU A 83 -3.09 41.35 25.24
N TYR A 84 -2.81 42.38 24.43
CA TYR A 84 -2.35 42.18 23.07
C TYR A 84 -0.96 41.53 23.02
N ALA A 85 -0.05 41.95 23.90
CA ALA A 85 1.28 41.35 24.01
C ALA A 85 1.23 39.88 24.47
N LEU A 86 0.33 39.55 25.41
CA LEU A 86 0.05 38.17 25.80
C LEU A 86 -0.42 37.34 24.60
N THR A 87 -1.41 37.85 23.86
CA THR A 87 -2.01 37.15 22.72
C THR A 87 -0.96 36.83 21.66
N LEU A 88 -0.15 37.82 21.27
CA LEU A 88 0.92 37.65 20.28
C LEU A 88 2.00 36.65 20.73
N GLN A 89 2.33 36.61 22.02
CA GLN A 89 3.30 35.63 22.54
C GLN A 89 2.72 34.22 22.65
N LEU A 90 1.42 34.09 22.94
CA LEU A 90 0.73 32.80 22.90
C LEU A 90 0.57 32.28 21.47
N GLU A 91 0.33 33.17 20.50
CA GLU A 91 0.34 32.85 19.06
C GLU A 91 1.71 32.34 18.60
N GLU A 92 2.78 33.04 18.94
CA GLU A 92 4.14 32.61 18.62
C GLU A 92 4.49 31.27 19.28
N TYR A 93 4.11 31.08 20.56
CA TYR A 93 4.25 29.79 21.25
C TYR A 93 3.47 28.69 20.54
N ARG A 94 2.24 28.96 20.12
CA ARG A 94 1.38 28.02 19.41
C ARG A 94 1.94 27.66 18.04
N LEU A 95 2.45 28.64 17.29
CA LEU A 95 3.13 28.44 16.01
C LEU A 95 4.40 27.62 16.18
N GLN A 96 5.17 27.88 17.22
CA GLN A 96 6.36 27.10 17.54
C GLN A 96 5.99 25.67 17.94
N GLU A 97 5.04 25.47 18.85
CA GLU A 97 4.55 24.13 19.22
C GLU A 97 3.96 23.38 18.03
N LEU A 98 3.25 24.04 17.11
CA LEU A 98 2.78 23.41 15.87
C LEU A 98 3.95 23.03 14.95
N ARG A 99 5.00 23.87 14.87
CA ARG A 99 6.23 23.55 14.13
C ARG A 99 7.08 22.45 14.78
N TYR A 100 7.10 22.37 16.11
CA TYR A 100 7.89 21.40 16.89
C TYR A 100 7.13 20.08 17.16
N LYS A 101 5.79 20.10 17.25
CA LYS A 101 4.93 18.90 17.26
C LYS A 101 4.67 18.33 15.88
N GLY A 102 4.94 19.09 14.81
CA GLY A 102 5.41 18.47 13.57
C GLY A 102 6.71 17.75 13.92
N LYS A 103 6.61 16.47 14.31
CA LYS A 103 7.69 15.61 14.79
C LYS A 103 9.01 16.09 14.19
N ALA A 104 9.93 16.58 15.03
CA ALA A 104 11.30 16.82 14.59
C ALA A 104 11.70 15.60 13.75
N PRO A 105 12.07 15.77 12.47
CA PRO A 105 12.30 14.63 11.59
C PRO A 105 13.36 13.79 12.28
N GLU A 106 12.97 12.59 12.73
CA GLU A 106 13.93 11.61 13.23
C GLU A 106 15.05 11.57 12.20
N GLN A 107 16.28 11.83 12.63
CA GLN A 107 17.41 11.85 11.71
C GLN A 107 17.40 10.54 10.93
N ALA A 108 17.18 10.67 9.62
CA ALA A 108 17.08 9.52 8.74
C ALA A 108 18.38 8.72 8.89
N PHE A 109 18.25 7.44 9.22
CA PHE A 109 19.41 6.59 9.40
C PHE A 109 20.22 6.56 8.10
N ALA A 110 21.44 7.10 8.16
CA ALA A 110 22.40 7.07 7.08
C ALA A 110 23.56 6.13 7.47
N PRO A 111 23.77 5.02 6.75
CA PRO A 111 24.90 4.14 7.01
C PRO A 111 26.22 4.87 6.71
N SER A 112 27.30 4.50 7.40
CA SER A 112 28.64 5.00 7.07
C SER A 112 29.04 4.53 5.67
N GLU A 113 30.01 5.20 5.03
CA GLU A 113 30.51 4.77 3.71
C GLU A 113 31.11 3.35 3.74
N GLU A 114 31.70 2.94 4.86
CA GLU A 114 32.21 1.58 5.03
C GLU A 114 31.07 0.55 5.12
N ASP A 115 30.05 0.85 5.92
CA ASP A 115 28.89 -0.04 6.10
C ASP A 115 28.06 -0.14 4.82
N LYS A 116 27.97 0.95 4.06
CA LYS A 116 27.35 0.98 2.74
C LYS A 116 28.10 0.09 1.76
N ARG A 117 29.44 0.12 1.74
CA ARG A 117 30.25 -0.81 0.92
C ARG A 117 30.04 -2.27 1.33
N LYS A 118 29.97 -2.56 2.63
CA LYS A 118 29.67 -3.91 3.14
C LYS A 118 28.28 -4.37 2.70
N ALA A 119 27.27 -3.50 2.81
CA ALA A 119 25.90 -3.79 2.37
C ALA A 119 25.79 -4.03 0.86
N ILE A 120 26.46 -3.21 0.04
CA ILE A 120 26.49 -3.41 -1.43
C ILE A 120 27.20 -4.72 -1.78
N ARG A 121 28.31 -5.05 -1.10
CA ARG A 121 29.01 -6.32 -1.28
C ARG A 121 28.11 -7.51 -0.94
N PHE A 122 27.32 -7.40 0.13
CA PHE A 122 26.32 -8.40 0.50
C PHE A 122 25.27 -8.56 -0.60
N LEU A 123 24.68 -7.45 -1.07
CA LEU A 123 23.65 -7.43 -2.13
C LEU A 123 24.17 -7.96 -3.48
N SER A 124 25.45 -7.80 -3.77
CA SER A 124 26.07 -8.27 -5.02
C SER A 124 26.46 -9.76 -4.98
N GLY A 125 26.30 -10.45 -3.85
CA GLY A 125 26.70 -11.84 -3.67
C GLY A 125 25.77 -12.85 -4.38
N LYS A 126 26.35 -13.86 -5.03
CA LYS A 126 25.58 -14.89 -5.78
C LYS A 126 24.58 -15.68 -4.91
N ASN A 127 24.88 -15.91 -3.63
CA ASN A 127 24.03 -16.66 -2.70
C ASN A 127 23.24 -15.73 -1.76
N LEU A 128 22.72 -14.61 -2.28
CA LEU A 128 22.07 -13.57 -1.47
C LEU A 128 20.90 -14.11 -0.63
N SER A 129 20.05 -14.97 -1.20
CA SER A 129 18.91 -15.55 -0.47
C SER A 129 19.31 -16.41 0.71
N ASP A 130 20.34 -17.24 0.57
CA ASP A 130 20.79 -18.12 1.64
C ASP A 130 21.55 -17.34 2.72
N ASN A 131 22.42 -16.41 2.32
CA ASN A 131 23.07 -15.49 3.24
C ASN A 131 22.03 -14.69 4.05
N LEU A 132 20.95 -14.23 3.41
CA LEU A 132 19.87 -13.52 4.09
C LEU A 132 19.13 -14.43 5.09
N ARG A 133 18.87 -15.70 4.74
CA ARG A 133 18.30 -16.68 5.69
C ARG A 133 19.19 -16.89 6.90
N GLU A 134 20.50 -17.00 6.70
CA GLU A 134 21.47 -17.14 7.80
C GLU A 134 21.44 -15.92 8.73
N GLN A 135 21.40 -14.71 8.17
CA GLN A 135 21.29 -13.48 8.98
C GLN A 135 19.95 -13.41 9.73
N LEU A 136 18.83 -13.76 9.10
CA LEU A 136 17.51 -13.78 9.76
C LEU A 136 17.45 -14.83 10.88
N ASN A 137 18.06 -16.00 10.68
CA ASN A 137 18.21 -17.03 11.70
C ASN A 137 19.09 -16.56 12.86
N ALA A 138 20.19 -15.87 12.58
CA ALA A 138 21.08 -15.30 13.60
C ALA A 138 20.36 -14.29 14.50
N ILE A 139 19.37 -13.56 13.95
CA ILE A 139 18.56 -12.59 14.71
C ILE A 139 17.52 -13.27 15.62
N GLY A 140 17.26 -14.57 15.39
CA GLY A 140 16.37 -15.40 16.19
C GLY A 140 15.06 -15.80 15.51
N ILE A 141 14.88 -15.51 14.21
CA ILE A 141 13.71 -15.97 13.44
C ILE A 141 14.00 -17.38 12.93
N LEU A 142 13.90 -18.37 13.81
CA LEU A 142 14.22 -19.76 13.49
C LEU A 142 13.05 -20.51 12.86
N GLY A 143 13.34 -21.46 11.95
CA GLY A 143 12.36 -22.42 11.41
C GLY A 143 11.19 -21.81 10.62
N GLU A 144 11.36 -20.54 10.24
CA GLU A 144 10.47 -19.75 9.41
C GLU A 144 11.20 -19.20 8.17
N ASP A 145 12.29 -19.86 7.73
CA ASP A 145 13.23 -19.35 6.71
C ASP A 145 12.53 -18.77 5.47
N ARG A 146 11.54 -19.49 4.96
CA ARG A 146 10.76 -19.07 3.78
C ARG A 146 9.87 -17.86 4.08
N ASN A 147 9.15 -17.89 5.20
CA ASN A 147 8.25 -16.80 5.60
C ASN A 147 9.05 -15.54 5.94
N ALA A 148 10.14 -15.69 6.69
CA ALA A 148 11.06 -14.62 7.04
C ALA A 148 11.67 -13.94 5.80
N LEU A 149 12.09 -14.74 4.81
CA LEU A 149 12.60 -14.23 3.54
C LEU A 149 11.53 -13.41 2.79
N ILE A 150 10.30 -13.92 2.67
CA ILE A 150 9.20 -13.20 2.02
C ILE A 150 8.90 -11.87 2.75
N LEU A 151 8.85 -11.90 4.08
CA LEU A 151 8.60 -10.71 4.88
C LEU A 151 9.71 -9.67 4.73
N PHE A 152 10.97 -10.10 4.73
CA PHE A 152 12.10 -9.20 4.54
C PHE A 152 12.10 -8.56 3.15
N LEU A 153 11.81 -9.34 2.10
CA LEU A 153 11.67 -8.83 0.72
C LEU A 153 10.51 -7.82 0.62
N ALA A 154 9.38 -8.11 1.27
CA ALA A 154 8.26 -7.18 1.34
C ALA A 154 8.67 -5.86 2.04
N LEU A 155 9.43 -5.92 3.14
CA LEU A 155 9.95 -4.71 3.79
C LEU A 155 10.87 -3.90 2.90
N ALA A 156 11.77 -4.57 2.17
CA ALA A 156 12.65 -3.89 1.22
C ALA A 156 11.88 -3.07 0.18
N SER A 157 10.68 -3.53 -0.21
CA SER A 157 9.83 -2.87 -1.21
C SER A 157 9.26 -1.51 -0.80
N HIS A 158 9.36 -1.08 0.47
CA HIS A 158 8.82 0.23 0.92
C HIS A 158 9.41 1.43 0.16
N LYS A 159 10.61 1.28 -0.41
CA LYS A 159 11.29 2.27 -1.27
C LYS A 159 10.88 2.20 -2.73
N SER A 160 10.25 1.12 -3.16
CA SER A 160 9.89 0.88 -4.55
C SER A 160 8.67 1.71 -4.98
N GLY A 161 8.47 1.82 -6.29
CA GLY A 161 7.29 2.46 -6.85
C GLY A 161 5.98 1.75 -6.49
N ASN A 162 6.02 0.45 -6.20
CA ASN A 162 4.87 -0.43 -5.98
C ASN A 162 5.15 -1.37 -4.78
N PRO A 163 5.01 -0.87 -3.53
CA PRO A 163 5.32 -1.68 -2.35
C PRO A 163 4.42 -2.90 -2.19
N PHE A 164 4.96 -3.95 -1.58
CA PHE A 164 4.31 -5.24 -1.41
C PHE A 164 3.86 -5.45 0.04
N SER A 165 2.60 -5.84 0.20
CA SER A 165 1.95 -5.95 1.49
C SER A 165 1.63 -7.41 1.86
N VAL A 166 1.95 -7.79 3.09
CA VAL A 166 1.88 -9.16 3.62
C VAL A 166 1.09 -9.21 4.93
N LEU A 167 0.21 -10.22 5.03
CA LEU A 167 -0.58 -10.52 6.22
C LEU A 167 -0.15 -11.87 6.80
N CYS A 168 0.40 -11.87 8.01
CA CYS A 168 0.78 -13.05 8.76
C CYS A 168 -0.42 -13.57 9.56
N LEU A 169 -0.91 -14.73 9.16
CA LEU A 169 -1.99 -15.47 9.82
C LEU A 169 -1.41 -16.51 10.75
N ALA A 170 -1.73 -16.42 12.03
CA ALA A 170 -1.43 -17.50 12.98
C ALA A 170 -2.45 -17.52 14.11
N LYS A 171 -2.32 -18.47 15.03
CA LYS A 171 -3.03 -18.47 16.31
C LYS A 171 -2.32 -17.62 17.36
N SER A 172 -3.05 -17.24 18.41
CA SER A 172 -2.41 -16.59 19.58
C SER A 172 -1.35 -17.52 20.19
N GLY A 173 -0.24 -16.94 20.64
CA GLY A 173 0.86 -17.67 21.29
C GLY A 173 1.94 -18.25 20.37
N ILE A 174 1.81 -18.18 19.04
CA ILE A 174 2.78 -18.76 18.08
C ILE A 174 4.02 -17.86 17.84
N GLY A 175 4.06 -16.65 18.41
CA GLY A 175 5.20 -15.73 18.22
C GLY A 175 5.02 -14.74 17.06
N LYS A 176 3.78 -14.42 16.69
CA LYS A 176 3.43 -13.38 15.69
C LYS A 176 4.14 -12.05 15.92
N SER A 177 3.98 -11.51 17.12
CA SER A 177 4.57 -10.21 17.51
C SER A 177 6.09 -10.29 17.51
N TYR A 178 6.65 -11.44 17.88
CA TYR A 178 8.10 -11.64 17.92
C TYR A 178 8.75 -11.49 16.54
N ILE A 179 8.18 -12.11 15.49
CA ILE A 179 8.70 -11.97 14.12
C ILE A 179 8.64 -10.50 13.66
N LEU A 180 7.52 -9.82 13.89
CA LEU A 180 7.35 -8.41 13.50
C LEU A 180 8.32 -7.48 14.24
N GLN A 181 8.54 -7.71 15.54
CA GLN A 181 9.51 -6.94 16.33
C GLN A 181 10.94 -7.17 15.85
N LYS A 182 11.33 -8.42 15.57
CA LYS A 182 12.67 -8.72 15.03
C LYS A 182 12.90 -8.10 13.67
N LEU A 183 11.88 -8.08 12.82
CA LEU A 183 11.96 -7.43 11.52
C LEU A 183 11.95 -5.91 11.61
N SER A 184 11.20 -5.29 12.54
CA SER A 184 11.22 -3.84 12.73
C SER A 184 12.57 -3.34 13.26
N GLU A 185 13.24 -4.13 14.11
CA GLU A 185 14.62 -3.88 14.56
C GLU A 185 15.64 -3.86 13.38
N CYS A 186 15.31 -4.49 12.25
CA CYS A 186 16.14 -4.50 11.04
C CYS A 186 15.88 -3.30 10.12
N MET A 187 14.91 -2.43 10.41
CA MET A 187 14.56 -1.30 9.55
C MET A 187 15.35 -0.03 9.93
N PRO A 188 15.72 0.81 8.94
CA PRO A 188 16.24 2.16 9.17
C PRO A 188 15.31 3.00 10.07
N ASN A 189 15.87 3.81 10.97
CA ASN A 189 15.05 4.73 11.77
C ASN A 189 14.36 5.74 10.85
N GLY A 190 13.08 6.02 11.11
CA GLY A 190 12.24 6.88 10.29
C GLY A 190 11.62 6.22 9.04
N SER A 191 12.01 4.99 8.67
CA SER A 191 11.47 4.31 7.48
C SER A 191 10.31 3.34 7.77
N TYR A 192 9.82 3.30 9.01
CA TYR A 192 8.70 2.45 9.40
C TYR A 192 7.83 3.13 10.47
N SER A 193 6.59 2.66 10.60
CA SER A 193 5.66 2.98 11.67
C SER A 193 5.20 1.68 12.32
N PHE A 194 5.16 1.66 13.65
CA PHE A 194 4.86 0.45 14.41
C PHE A 194 3.67 0.68 15.31
N HIS A 195 2.64 -0.14 15.16
CA HIS A 195 1.41 -0.07 15.93
C HIS A 195 1.08 -1.45 16.51
N SER A 196 0.88 -1.53 17.82
CA SER A 196 0.40 -2.78 18.42
C SER A 196 -1.03 -3.10 17.99
N ARG A 197 -1.88 -2.09 17.82
CA ARG A 197 -3.25 -2.22 17.30
C ARG A 197 -3.67 -0.95 16.56
N ILE A 198 -4.46 -1.11 15.50
CA ILE A 198 -5.06 0.00 14.74
C ILE A 198 -6.56 -0.24 14.62
N SER A 199 -7.36 0.81 14.84
CA SER A 199 -8.80 0.77 14.56
C SER A 199 -9.10 1.14 13.11
N ALA A 200 -10.16 0.57 12.53
CA ALA A 200 -10.55 0.85 11.15
C ALA A 200 -10.80 2.35 10.88
N ASN A 201 -11.31 3.08 11.88
CA ASN A 201 -11.52 4.52 11.77
C ASN A 201 -10.21 5.32 11.73
N ALA A 202 -9.20 4.90 12.48
CA ALA A 202 -7.90 5.58 12.53
C ALA A 202 -7.21 5.63 11.16
N LEU A 203 -7.47 4.64 10.28
CA LEU A 203 -6.91 4.58 8.93
C LEU A 203 -7.20 5.85 8.09
N TYR A 204 -8.32 6.53 8.36
CA TYR A 204 -8.74 7.72 7.62
C TYR A 204 -8.17 9.03 8.18
N TYR A 205 -7.52 8.98 9.35
CA TYR A 205 -6.99 10.15 10.04
C TYR A 205 -5.46 10.15 10.09
N PHE A 206 -4.80 9.20 9.41
CA PHE A 206 -3.34 9.21 9.30
C PHE A 206 -2.89 10.37 8.44
N ASP A 207 -1.81 11.02 8.88
CA ASP A 207 -1.09 11.94 8.02
C ASP A 207 -0.43 11.15 6.88
N SER A 208 -0.56 11.63 5.65
CA SER A 208 -0.02 10.95 4.46
C SER A 208 1.48 10.68 4.58
N GLY A 209 2.24 11.53 5.28
CA GLY A 209 3.67 11.36 5.55
C GLY A 209 4.03 10.28 6.60
N GLU A 210 3.07 9.77 7.36
CA GLU A 210 3.31 8.68 8.32
C GLU A 210 3.24 7.29 7.69
N ILE A 211 2.57 7.17 6.54
CA ILE A 211 2.41 5.90 5.82
C ILE A 211 3.21 5.90 4.52
N ASN A 212 3.24 7.02 3.80
CA ASN A 212 3.84 7.05 2.47
C ASN A 212 5.37 6.89 2.55
N GLY A 213 5.91 5.91 1.81
CA GLY A 213 7.34 5.59 1.80
C GLY A 213 7.86 4.97 3.10
N LYS A 214 6.96 4.48 3.98
CA LYS A 214 7.30 3.79 5.23
C LYS A 214 6.65 2.41 5.27
N ALA A 215 7.30 1.47 5.95
CA ALA A 215 6.71 0.18 6.27
C ALA A 215 5.77 0.30 7.48
N LEU A 216 4.49 -0.05 7.31
CA LEU A 216 3.50 -0.07 8.37
C LEU A 216 3.45 -1.45 9.03
N PHE A 217 3.87 -1.53 10.29
CA PHE A 217 3.77 -2.73 11.11
C PHE A 217 2.53 -2.69 12.00
N VAL A 218 1.74 -3.77 11.97
CA VAL A 218 0.57 -3.94 12.87
C VAL A 218 0.65 -5.30 13.57
N GLU A 219 0.88 -5.32 14.89
CA GLU A 219 1.04 -6.59 15.63
C GLU A 219 -0.26 -7.37 15.75
N ASP A 220 -1.37 -6.68 16.01
CA ASP A 220 -2.70 -7.30 16.14
C ASP A 220 -3.72 -6.55 15.28
N LEU A 221 -3.83 -7.03 14.04
CA LEU A 221 -4.81 -6.57 13.07
C LEU A 221 -6.10 -7.37 13.21
N GLU A 222 -7.20 -6.65 13.43
CA GLU A 222 -8.52 -7.26 13.44
C GLU A 222 -8.88 -7.81 12.07
N TRP A 223 -9.16 -9.11 12.01
CA TRP A 223 -9.52 -9.81 10.78
C TRP A 223 -10.99 -9.60 10.42
N THR A 224 -11.35 -8.36 10.06
CA THR A 224 -12.71 -7.95 9.72
C THR A 224 -12.75 -7.22 8.38
N THR A 225 -13.88 -7.31 7.67
CA THR A 225 -14.08 -6.58 6.40
C THR A 225 -13.91 -5.07 6.57
N GLN A 226 -14.35 -4.52 7.71
CA GLN A 226 -14.23 -3.09 8.02
C GLN A 226 -12.77 -2.64 8.14
N MET A 227 -11.87 -3.51 8.57
CA MET A 227 -10.43 -3.22 8.65
C MET A 227 -9.70 -3.52 7.34
N LEU A 228 -10.04 -4.63 6.68
CA LEU A 228 -9.33 -5.11 5.49
C LEU A 228 -9.68 -4.33 4.21
N GLN A 229 -10.92 -3.87 4.05
CA GLN A 229 -11.34 -3.13 2.85
C GLN A 229 -10.61 -1.79 2.69
N PRO A 230 -10.52 -0.91 3.71
CA PRO A 230 -9.81 0.36 3.58
C PRO A 230 -8.33 0.16 3.22
N LEU A 231 -7.67 -0.84 3.83
CA LEU A 231 -6.30 -1.20 3.51
C LEU A 231 -6.18 -1.69 2.06
N ALA A 232 -7.10 -2.53 1.59
CA ALA A 232 -7.09 -3.04 0.22
C ALA A 232 -7.32 -1.91 -0.81
N THR A 233 -8.19 -0.96 -0.51
CA THR A 233 -8.39 0.25 -1.31
C THR A 233 -7.12 1.08 -1.35
N LEU A 234 -6.46 1.30 -0.21
CA LEU A 234 -5.22 2.05 -0.14
C LEU A 234 -4.08 1.37 -0.95
N GLN A 235 -3.95 0.04 -0.87
CA GLN A 235 -2.98 -0.73 -1.66
C GLN A 235 -3.23 -0.60 -3.18
N THR A 236 -4.49 -0.67 -3.61
CA THR A 236 -4.83 -0.74 -5.04
C THR A 236 -4.98 0.63 -5.71
N GLN A 237 -5.45 1.63 -4.96
CA GLN A 237 -5.72 2.97 -5.50
C GLN A 237 -4.66 4.00 -5.07
N GLY A 238 -3.85 3.70 -4.06
CA GLY A 238 -2.87 4.65 -3.50
C GLY A 238 -3.48 5.82 -2.73
N ARG A 239 -4.82 5.82 -2.58
CA ARG A 239 -5.57 6.85 -1.86
C ARG A 239 -6.75 6.25 -1.11
N LEU A 240 -7.08 6.85 0.01
CA LEU A 240 -8.24 6.52 0.83
C LEU A 240 -9.00 7.81 1.12
N VAL A 241 -10.28 7.85 0.73
CA VAL A 241 -11.13 9.03 0.89
C VAL A 241 -12.33 8.65 1.73
N ASN A 242 -12.62 9.44 2.76
CA ASN A 242 -13.78 9.27 3.63
C ASN A 242 -14.46 10.60 3.89
N THR A 243 -15.74 10.66 3.56
CA THR A 243 -16.55 11.86 3.70
C THR A 243 -17.52 11.66 4.86
N ARG A 244 -17.44 12.51 5.87
CA ARG A 244 -18.28 12.45 7.06
C ARG A 244 -19.04 13.76 7.24
N ALA A 245 -20.27 13.67 7.75
CA ALA A 245 -21.01 14.84 8.17
C ALA A 245 -20.47 15.29 9.53
N THR A 246 -19.84 16.46 9.56
CA THR A 246 -19.40 17.15 10.78
C THR A 246 -20.38 18.25 11.09
N LYS A 247 -20.79 18.31 12.36
CA LYS A 247 -21.66 19.37 12.85
C LYS A 247 -20.81 20.59 13.15
N ASP A 248 -21.10 21.69 12.47
CA ASP A 248 -20.45 22.96 12.72
C ASP A 248 -21.04 23.63 13.98
N LYS A 249 -20.37 24.69 14.45
CA LYS A 249 -20.72 25.40 15.69
C LYS A 249 -22.13 26.01 15.64
N ASP A 250 -22.63 26.30 14.44
CA ASP A 250 -23.99 26.81 14.18
C ASP A 250 -25.05 25.69 14.14
N GLY A 251 -24.66 24.44 14.36
CA GLY A 251 -25.55 23.28 14.33
C GLY A 251 -25.89 22.76 12.93
N MET A 252 -25.43 23.45 11.88
CA MET A 252 -25.49 23.00 10.49
C MET A 252 -24.55 21.83 10.24
N LEU A 253 -25.00 20.84 9.46
CA LEU A 253 -24.17 19.71 9.05
C LEU A 253 -23.40 20.08 7.78
N HIS A 254 -22.07 20.14 7.87
CA HIS A 254 -21.19 20.29 6.72
C HIS A 254 -20.44 18.99 6.46
N SER A 255 -20.27 18.67 5.18
CA SER A 255 -19.57 17.46 4.75
C SER A 255 -18.07 17.71 4.75
N THR A 256 -17.32 17.07 5.65
CA THR A 256 -15.85 17.10 5.66
C THR A 256 -15.29 15.84 5.05
N THR A 257 -14.32 16.00 4.15
CA THR A 257 -13.65 14.88 3.47
C THR A 257 -12.23 14.74 3.99
N PHE A 258 -11.92 13.55 4.50
CA PHE A 258 -10.59 13.14 4.91
C PHE A 258 -9.97 12.32 3.78
N GLU A 259 -8.81 12.73 3.31
CA GLU A 259 -8.08 12.05 2.25
C GLU A 259 -6.67 11.68 2.72
N VAL A 260 -6.30 10.41 2.54
CA VAL A 260 -4.97 9.88 2.84
C VAL A 260 -4.39 9.34 1.53
N ILE A 261 -3.26 9.90 1.09
CA ILE A 261 -2.56 9.47 -0.13
C ILE A 261 -1.26 8.80 0.30
N ALA A 262 -1.17 7.48 0.11
CA ALA A 262 0.01 6.73 0.49
C ALA A 262 0.16 5.44 -0.34
N LYS A 263 1.41 5.11 -0.65
CA LYS A 263 1.78 3.78 -1.14
C LYS A 263 1.95 2.86 0.07
N LEU A 264 0.99 1.95 0.24
CA LEU A 264 0.95 1.08 1.41
C LEU A 264 1.99 -0.04 1.32
N CYS A 265 2.89 -0.10 2.30
CA CYS A 265 3.76 -1.26 2.56
C CYS A 265 3.38 -1.84 3.93
N LEU A 266 2.43 -2.77 3.96
CA LEU A 266 1.87 -3.32 5.20
C LEU A 266 2.50 -4.66 5.56
N ILE A 267 2.98 -4.80 6.78
CA ILE A 267 3.24 -6.09 7.42
C ILE A 267 2.40 -6.18 8.69
N ALA A 268 1.37 -6.99 8.65
CA ALA A 268 0.46 -7.12 9.77
C ALA A 268 0.24 -8.57 10.18
N CYS A 269 0.08 -8.77 11.48
CA CYS A 269 -0.26 -10.05 12.07
C CYS A 269 -1.75 -10.06 12.41
N ALA A 270 -2.45 -11.13 12.02
CA ALA A 270 -3.88 -11.26 12.26
C ALA A 270 -4.23 -12.68 12.72
N TYR A 271 -5.37 -12.81 13.38
CA TYR A 271 -5.97 -14.10 13.73
C TYR A 271 -7.15 -14.38 12.82
N SER A 272 -7.04 -15.39 11.96
CA SER A 272 -8.14 -15.81 11.08
C SER A 272 -8.80 -17.06 11.66
N ASP A 273 -9.98 -16.88 12.27
CA ASP A 273 -10.82 -17.96 12.81
C ASP A 273 -11.93 -18.40 11.82
N LYS A 274 -12.09 -17.64 10.74
CA LYS A 274 -13.12 -17.79 9.71
C LYS A 274 -12.46 -17.80 8.33
N ASN A 275 -12.96 -18.61 7.41
CA ASN A 275 -12.53 -18.63 6.02
C ASN A 275 -12.98 -17.34 5.32
N PHE A 276 -12.25 -16.25 5.51
CA PHE A 276 -12.37 -15.07 4.65
C PHE A 276 -11.48 -15.19 3.41
N GLU A 277 -11.11 -16.41 3.01
CA GLU A 277 -10.46 -16.67 1.72
C GLU A 277 -11.35 -16.26 0.53
N GLU A 278 -12.64 -15.99 0.77
CA GLU A 278 -13.56 -15.34 -0.19
C GLU A 278 -13.24 -13.86 -0.48
N LEU A 279 -12.47 -13.19 0.38
CA LEU A 279 -12.01 -11.85 0.08
C LEU A 279 -10.77 -11.98 -0.80
N GLY A 280 -10.93 -11.74 -2.11
CA GLY A 280 -9.81 -11.53 -3.01
C GLY A 280 -9.02 -10.28 -2.58
N LEU A 281 -8.17 -10.41 -1.57
CA LEU A 281 -7.36 -9.34 -1.03
C LEU A 281 -6.12 -9.14 -1.91
N PRO A 282 -5.65 -7.89 -2.10
CA PRO A 282 -4.40 -7.60 -2.79
C PRO A 282 -3.16 -7.93 -1.92
N PHE A 283 -3.35 -8.60 -0.78
CA PHE A 283 -2.30 -8.95 0.18
C PHE A 283 -1.87 -10.40 0.03
N LEU A 284 -0.59 -10.66 0.29
CA LEU A 284 -0.13 -12.03 0.46
C LEU A 284 -0.43 -12.51 1.88
N CYS A 285 -1.25 -13.54 2.01
CA CYS A 285 -1.52 -14.18 3.29
C CYS A 285 -0.49 -15.29 3.55
N LEU A 286 0.36 -15.12 4.56
CA LEU A 286 1.32 -16.11 5.01
C LEU A 286 0.80 -16.79 6.27
N HIS A 287 0.93 -18.11 6.33
CA HIS A 287 0.59 -18.87 7.54
C HIS A 287 1.87 -19.22 8.28
N LEU A 288 1.95 -18.84 9.56
CA LEU A 288 3.11 -19.18 10.39
C LEU A 288 3.12 -20.67 10.74
N ASN A 289 4.32 -21.20 10.93
CA ASN A 289 4.61 -22.55 11.33
C ASN A 289 4.16 -22.76 12.79
N HIS A 290 3.29 -23.74 12.99
CA HIS A 290 2.71 -24.11 14.28
C HIS A 290 3.02 -25.57 14.62
N SER A 291 4.09 -26.11 14.06
CA SER A 291 4.49 -27.49 14.31
C SER A 291 5.10 -27.64 15.71
N PRO A 292 4.88 -28.76 16.41
CA PRO A 292 5.51 -29.02 17.70
C PRO A 292 7.04 -28.98 17.65
N ALA A 293 7.63 -29.38 16.52
CA ALA A 293 9.07 -29.30 16.28
C ALA A 293 9.57 -27.84 16.29
N GLN A 294 8.77 -26.92 15.73
CA GLN A 294 9.05 -25.50 15.75
C GLN A 294 9.04 -24.94 17.17
N ASP A 295 8.02 -25.29 17.96
CA ASP A 295 7.91 -24.85 19.35
C ASP A 295 9.12 -25.30 20.18
N LEU A 296 9.58 -26.55 20.00
CA LEU A 296 10.79 -27.07 20.63
C LEU A 296 12.05 -26.30 20.22
N ALA A 297 12.23 -26.05 18.92
CA ALA A 297 13.37 -25.30 18.40
C ALA A 297 13.45 -23.88 18.98
N VAL A 298 12.30 -23.17 19.04
CA VAL A 298 12.21 -21.84 19.64
C VAL A 298 12.51 -21.87 21.14
N MET A 299 11.96 -22.83 21.88
CA MET A 299 12.23 -22.98 23.31
C MET A 299 13.71 -23.28 23.59
N GLU A 300 14.36 -24.14 22.79
CA GLU A 300 15.79 -24.40 22.91
C GLU A 300 16.63 -23.16 22.64
N TYR A 301 16.28 -22.38 21.62
CA TYR A 301 16.97 -21.14 21.31
C TYR A 301 16.87 -20.14 22.46
N GLN A 302 15.67 -19.94 23.02
CA GLN A 302 15.48 -19.09 24.19
C GLN A 302 16.32 -19.55 25.39
N LYS A 303 16.39 -20.87 25.65
CA LYS A 303 17.27 -21.43 26.68
C LYS A 303 18.74 -21.13 26.40
N LYS A 304 19.22 -21.30 25.15
CA LYS A 304 20.60 -21.01 24.75
C LYS A 304 20.94 -19.52 24.93
N CYS A 305 20.04 -18.62 24.57
CA CYS A 305 20.19 -17.17 24.80
C CYS A 305 20.31 -16.85 26.29
N ARG A 306 19.41 -17.38 27.12
CA ARG A 306 19.43 -17.15 28.58
C ARG A 306 20.63 -17.79 29.28
N ALA A 307 21.15 -18.89 28.73
CA ALA A 307 22.36 -19.54 29.20
C ALA A 307 23.66 -18.83 28.76
N GLY A 308 23.58 -17.70 28.03
CA GLY A 308 24.75 -16.97 27.54
C GLY A 308 25.53 -17.70 26.44
N ARG A 309 24.96 -18.76 25.84
CA ARG A 309 25.60 -19.53 24.76
C ARG A 309 25.50 -18.82 23.40
N ILE A 310 24.62 -17.84 23.29
CA ILE A 310 24.46 -16.99 22.11
C ILE A 310 24.83 -15.57 22.54
N ARG A 311 25.81 -14.98 21.85
CA ARG A 311 26.26 -13.63 22.14
C ARG A 311 25.26 -12.64 21.58
N THR A 312 24.82 -11.70 22.42
CA THR A 312 23.91 -10.62 21.99
C THR A 312 24.56 -9.70 20.97
N GLU A 313 25.88 -9.59 20.97
CA GLU A 313 26.68 -8.82 20.01
C GLU A 313 26.54 -9.35 18.58
N ASP A 314 26.52 -10.67 18.40
CA ASP A 314 26.35 -11.28 17.08
C ASP A 314 24.96 -10.97 16.51
N ILE A 315 23.93 -10.95 17.37
CA ILE A 315 22.55 -10.58 17.02
C ILE A 315 22.50 -9.12 16.58
N THR A 316 23.07 -8.19 17.36
CA THR A 316 23.02 -6.76 17.04
C THR A 316 23.82 -6.43 15.79
N GLN A 317 24.93 -7.13 15.53
CA GLN A 317 25.70 -7.00 14.29
C GLN A 317 24.89 -7.46 13.08
N ALA A 318 24.21 -8.60 13.16
CA ALA A 318 23.34 -9.09 12.09
C ALA A 318 22.19 -8.11 11.81
N GLN A 319 21.54 -7.60 12.86
CA GLN A 319 20.49 -6.57 12.73
C GLN A 319 21.00 -5.30 12.07
N TYR A 320 22.17 -4.82 12.49
CA TYR A 320 22.79 -3.63 11.92
C TYR A 320 23.16 -3.83 10.44
N LEU A 321 23.67 -5.00 10.06
CA LEU A 321 23.96 -5.34 8.67
C LEU A 321 22.67 -5.28 7.83
N LEU A 322 21.59 -5.93 8.27
CA LEU A 322 20.31 -5.92 7.55
C LEU A 322 19.73 -4.50 7.43
N LYS A 323 19.87 -3.68 8.47
CA LYS A 323 19.51 -2.26 8.45
C LYS A 323 20.28 -1.50 7.38
N CYS A 324 21.60 -1.73 7.28
CA CYS A 324 22.45 -1.12 6.24
C CYS A 324 22.07 -1.62 4.84
N VAL A 325 21.71 -2.89 4.69
CA VAL A 325 21.22 -3.47 3.43
C VAL A 325 19.97 -2.73 2.95
N ILE A 326 18.95 -2.59 3.79
CA ILE A 326 17.71 -1.87 3.44
C ILE A 326 17.99 -0.39 3.14
N ALA A 327 18.85 0.25 3.95
CA ALA A 327 19.24 1.64 3.74
C ALA A 327 19.96 1.86 2.40
N SER A 328 20.72 0.86 1.93
CA SER A 328 21.51 0.94 0.69
C SER A 328 20.72 0.66 -0.59
N LEU A 329 19.48 0.18 -0.50
CA LEU A 329 18.62 -0.01 -1.69
C LEU A 329 18.25 1.34 -2.32
N GLN A 330 18.34 1.41 -3.65
CA GLN A 330 17.96 2.57 -4.45
C GLN A 330 16.55 2.41 -5.00
N ASN A 331 15.84 3.52 -5.20
CA ASN A 331 14.54 3.52 -5.84
C ASN A 331 14.73 3.47 -7.37
N ILE A 332 14.54 2.30 -7.97
CA ILE A 332 14.73 2.03 -9.39
C ILE A 332 13.46 1.35 -9.93
N SER A 333 13.07 1.65 -11.17
CA SER A 333 11.93 0.99 -11.82
C SER A 333 12.32 -0.41 -12.31
N VAL A 334 11.36 -1.33 -12.25
CA VAL A 334 11.57 -2.72 -12.66
C VAL A 334 10.69 -3.03 -13.86
N ILE A 335 11.27 -3.63 -14.90
CA ILE A 335 10.53 -4.11 -16.07
C ILE A 335 10.68 -5.62 -16.18
N ASN A 336 9.55 -6.33 -16.23
CA ASN A 336 9.52 -7.76 -16.45
C ASN A 336 9.20 -8.08 -17.92
N PRO A 337 10.20 -8.38 -18.77
CA PRO A 337 9.97 -8.70 -20.19
C PRO A 337 9.18 -10.01 -20.38
N TYR A 338 9.24 -10.91 -19.40
CA TYR A 338 8.62 -12.24 -19.45
C TYR A 338 7.19 -12.26 -18.90
N ALA A 339 6.63 -11.13 -18.46
CA ALA A 339 5.31 -11.06 -17.84
C ALA A 339 4.20 -11.67 -18.72
N THR A 340 4.30 -11.54 -20.05
CA THR A 340 3.33 -12.08 -21.02
C THR A 340 3.34 -13.61 -21.12
N LEU A 341 4.40 -14.26 -20.66
CA LEU A 341 4.53 -15.73 -20.65
C LEU A 341 4.00 -16.36 -19.35
N ILE A 342 3.75 -15.54 -18.33
CA ILE A 342 3.34 -15.99 -17.00
C ILE A 342 1.82 -16.17 -16.98
N ASN A 343 1.37 -17.42 -16.96
CA ASN A 343 -0.03 -17.77 -16.77
C ASN A 343 -0.24 -18.38 -15.38
N LEU A 344 -1.40 -18.10 -14.78
CA LEU A 344 -1.83 -18.77 -13.57
C LEU A 344 -2.66 -20.01 -13.91
N PRO A 345 -2.54 -21.07 -13.12
CA PRO A 345 -3.43 -22.21 -13.20
C PRO A 345 -4.90 -21.89 -13.03
N GLU A 346 -5.74 -22.60 -13.79
CA GLU A 346 -7.20 -22.42 -13.80
C GLU A 346 -7.84 -22.71 -12.43
N ASP A 347 -7.22 -23.60 -11.64
CA ASP A 347 -7.69 -24.01 -10.31
C ASP A 347 -7.55 -22.91 -9.24
N ILE A 348 -6.86 -21.79 -9.53
CA ILE A 348 -6.58 -20.74 -8.55
C ILE A 348 -7.73 -19.73 -8.47
N ALA A 349 -8.26 -19.54 -7.26
CA ALA A 349 -9.28 -18.55 -7.00
C ALA A 349 -8.81 -17.10 -7.31
N TYR A 350 -9.74 -16.28 -7.81
CA TYR A 350 -9.54 -14.87 -8.14
C TYR A 350 -8.33 -14.61 -9.07
N PRO A 351 -8.29 -15.21 -10.27
CA PRO A 351 -7.09 -15.25 -11.12
C PRO A 351 -6.51 -13.86 -11.43
N ARG A 352 -7.37 -12.85 -11.65
CA ARG A 352 -6.93 -11.46 -11.90
C ARG A 352 -6.12 -10.87 -10.73
N LYS A 353 -6.57 -11.09 -9.49
CA LYS A 353 -5.91 -10.55 -8.29
C LYS A 353 -4.69 -11.37 -7.92
N SER A 354 -4.78 -12.69 -8.06
CA SER A 354 -3.67 -13.60 -7.85
C SER A 354 -2.53 -13.34 -8.85
N LEU A 355 -2.85 -12.99 -10.10
CA LEU A 355 -1.83 -12.69 -11.13
C LEU A 355 -1.08 -11.41 -10.78
N LEU A 356 -1.82 -10.36 -10.44
CA LEU A 356 -1.24 -9.09 -10.04
C LEU A 356 -0.35 -9.26 -8.80
N LEU A 357 -0.79 -10.05 -7.82
CA LEU A 357 0.02 -10.35 -6.64
C LEU A 357 1.33 -11.06 -7.01
N LEU A 358 1.27 -12.06 -7.90
CA LEU A 358 2.45 -12.79 -8.37
C LEU A 358 3.42 -11.85 -9.09
N LEU A 359 2.92 -11.03 -10.02
CA LEU A 359 3.74 -10.07 -10.77
C LEU A 359 4.40 -9.04 -9.85
N ASN A 360 3.64 -8.46 -8.91
CA ASN A 360 4.18 -7.51 -7.92
C ASN A 360 5.26 -8.16 -7.03
N PHE A 361 5.12 -9.46 -6.72
CA PHE A 361 6.12 -10.17 -5.93
C PHE A 361 7.41 -10.45 -6.73
N ILE A 362 7.29 -10.80 -8.01
CA ILE A 362 8.44 -10.91 -8.92
C ILE A 362 9.17 -9.57 -9.04
N GLU A 363 8.41 -8.48 -9.15
CA GLU A 363 8.94 -7.11 -9.16
C GLU A 363 9.72 -6.82 -7.87
N THR A 364 9.16 -7.17 -6.72
CA THR A 364 9.78 -7.00 -5.40
C THR A 364 11.08 -7.79 -5.26
N ILE A 365 11.12 -9.03 -5.75
CA ILE A 365 12.34 -9.83 -5.79
C ILE A 365 13.36 -9.12 -6.67
N THR A 366 13.01 -8.82 -7.93
CA THR A 366 13.93 -8.16 -8.86
C THR A 366 14.50 -6.85 -8.28
N PHE A 367 13.66 -6.04 -7.63
CA PHE A 367 14.05 -4.82 -6.93
C PHE A 367 15.07 -5.06 -5.81
N PHE A 368 14.91 -6.12 -5.03
CA PHE A 368 15.88 -6.49 -4.00
C PHE A 368 17.22 -6.94 -4.60
N PHE A 369 17.17 -7.67 -5.72
CA PHE A 369 18.34 -8.13 -6.47
C PHE A 369 18.97 -7.05 -7.39
N GLN A 370 18.61 -5.77 -7.24
CA GLN A 370 19.03 -4.68 -8.14
C GLN A 370 20.54 -4.56 -8.38
N TYR A 371 21.38 -4.93 -7.40
CA TYR A 371 22.85 -4.89 -7.54
C TYR A 371 23.43 -6.09 -8.31
N GLN A 372 22.61 -7.08 -8.65
CA GLN A 372 22.97 -8.24 -9.46
C GLN A 372 22.36 -8.19 -10.87
N ARG A 373 21.68 -7.10 -11.22
CA ARG A 373 21.00 -6.91 -12.49
C ARG A 373 21.66 -5.73 -13.20
N GLU A 374 21.71 -5.82 -14.53
CA GLU A 374 22.22 -4.72 -15.34
C GLU A 374 21.20 -3.57 -15.32
N GLN A 375 21.69 -2.36 -15.06
CA GLN A 375 20.89 -1.14 -15.16
C GLN A 375 20.88 -0.70 -16.60
N GLU A 376 19.69 -0.50 -17.14
CA GLU A 376 19.48 0.03 -18.47
C GLU A 376 18.84 1.41 -18.37
N THR A 377 19.13 2.26 -19.35
CA THR A 377 18.48 3.57 -19.47
C THR A 377 17.64 3.56 -20.72
N ASP A 378 16.36 3.90 -20.58
CA ASP A 378 15.48 4.08 -21.72
C ASP A 378 15.94 5.32 -22.50
N LYS A 379 16.32 5.13 -23.76
CA LYS A 379 16.79 6.21 -24.65
C LYS A 379 15.72 7.26 -24.92
N THR A 380 14.44 6.94 -24.72
CA THR A 380 13.31 7.84 -25.02
C THR A 380 12.87 8.67 -23.81
N THR A 381 12.87 8.09 -22.61
CA THR A 381 12.39 8.73 -21.38
C THR A 381 13.53 9.17 -20.46
N GLY A 382 14.73 8.59 -20.61
CA GLY A 382 15.87 8.81 -19.71
C GLY A 382 15.73 8.10 -18.36
N GLU A 383 14.69 7.28 -18.16
CA GLU A 383 14.48 6.55 -16.91
C GLU A 383 15.45 5.37 -16.80
N ILE A 384 16.03 5.20 -15.61
CA ILE A 384 16.90 4.07 -15.27
C ILE A 384 16.00 2.95 -14.74
N PHE A 385 16.09 1.77 -15.36
CA PHE A 385 15.34 0.59 -14.98
C PHE A 385 16.22 -0.66 -14.93
N ILE A 386 15.75 -1.68 -14.23
CA ILE A 386 16.36 -3.01 -14.23
C ILE A 386 15.40 -4.03 -14.84
N ARG A 387 15.95 -5.04 -15.51
CA ARG A 387 15.18 -6.15 -16.08
C ARG A 387 15.10 -7.33 -15.14
N THR A 388 13.91 -7.94 -15.05
CA THR A 388 13.70 -9.20 -14.32
C THR A 388 14.48 -10.35 -14.96
N HIS A 389 15.24 -11.10 -14.15
CA HIS A 389 15.92 -12.30 -14.59
C HIS A 389 15.03 -13.54 -14.39
N PRO A 390 15.12 -14.59 -15.24
CA PRO A 390 14.33 -15.82 -15.07
C PRO A 390 14.44 -16.47 -13.67
N GLN A 391 15.61 -16.36 -13.03
CA GLN A 391 15.81 -16.86 -11.65
C GLN A 391 14.95 -16.12 -10.61
N ASP A 392 14.62 -14.84 -10.84
CA ASP A 392 13.75 -14.07 -9.95
C ASP A 392 12.32 -14.64 -9.99
N ILE A 393 11.87 -15.03 -11.18
CA ILE A 393 10.56 -15.66 -11.42
C ILE A 393 10.53 -17.06 -10.78
N GLU A 394 11.59 -17.84 -10.94
CA GLU A 394 11.73 -19.15 -10.29
C GLU A 394 11.69 -19.03 -8.76
N THR A 395 12.42 -18.07 -8.21
CA THR A 395 12.40 -17.75 -6.77
C THR A 395 11.01 -17.33 -6.32
N ALA A 396 10.30 -16.51 -7.09
CA ALA A 396 8.94 -16.09 -6.78
C ALA A 396 7.99 -17.29 -6.70
N PHE A 397 8.01 -18.18 -7.69
CA PHE A 397 7.20 -19.39 -7.69
C PHE A 397 7.58 -20.32 -6.53
N ALA A 398 8.87 -20.52 -6.28
CA ALA A 398 9.35 -21.34 -5.17
C ALA A 398 8.84 -20.80 -3.82
N LEU A 399 8.90 -19.48 -3.60
CA LEU A 399 8.44 -18.81 -2.37
C LEU A 399 6.92 -18.70 -2.26
N LEU A 400 6.17 -18.61 -3.35
CA LEU A 400 4.71 -18.50 -3.34
C LEU A 400 3.96 -19.83 -3.50
N LYS A 401 4.62 -20.93 -3.91
CA LYS A 401 4.03 -22.27 -4.10
C LYS A 401 3.00 -22.66 -3.03
N ASN A 402 3.38 -22.58 -1.75
CA ASN A 402 2.50 -22.95 -0.64
C ASN A 402 1.30 -22.00 -0.49
N SER A 403 1.48 -20.71 -0.75
CA SER A 403 0.41 -19.72 -0.69
C SER A 403 -0.55 -19.84 -1.87
N LEU A 404 -0.05 -20.18 -3.06
CA LEU A 404 -0.87 -20.45 -4.25
C LEU A 404 -1.69 -21.73 -4.06
N PHE A 405 -1.08 -22.80 -3.57
CA PHE A 405 -1.80 -24.04 -3.25
C PHE A 405 -2.92 -23.82 -2.23
N ARG A 406 -2.69 -22.98 -1.21
CA ARG A 406 -3.75 -22.65 -0.25
C ARG A 406 -4.90 -21.88 -0.88
N ARG A 407 -4.64 -21.02 -1.87
CA ARG A 407 -5.70 -20.31 -2.60
C ARG A 407 -6.51 -21.21 -3.54
N ALA A 408 -5.97 -22.37 -3.89
CA ALA A 408 -6.68 -23.43 -4.61
C ALA A 408 -7.35 -24.43 -3.65
N ASP A 409 -7.10 -24.31 -2.34
CA ASP A 409 -7.70 -25.19 -1.34
C ASP A 409 -9.06 -24.64 -0.93
N GLU A 410 -10.07 -25.50 -0.92
CA GLU A 410 -11.43 -25.17 -0.50
C GLU A 410 -11.61 -25.27 1.03
N LEU A 411 -10.74 -26.01 1.71
CA LEU A 411 -10.80 -26.21 3.16
C LEU A 411 -10.01 -25.15 3.93
N SER A 412 -10.51 -24.77 5.11
CA SER A 412 -9.74 -23.97 6.06
C SER A 412 -8.42 -24.65 6.41
N THR A 413 -7.39 -23.86 6.67
CA THR A 413 -6.10 -24.38 7.16
C THR A 413 -6.25 -25.30 8.37
N THR A 414 -7.19 -24.98 9.28
CA THR A 414 -7.45 -25.81 10.46
C THR A 414 -8.19 -27.11 10.14
N ALA A 415 -9.18 -27.09 9.23
CA ALA A 415 -9.88 -28.29 8.81
C ALA A 415 -9.01 -29.19 7.95
N ARG A 416 -8.15 -28.63 7.09
CA ARG A 416 -7.14 -29.38 6.33
C ARG A 416 -6.15 -30.10 7.24
N GLY A 417 -5.62 -29.41 8.26
CA GLY A 417 -4.75 -30.02 9.27
C GLY A 417 -5.46 -31.12 10.07
N PHE A 418 -6.74 -30.92 10.39
CA PHE A 418 -7.57 -31.95 11.02
C PHE A 418 -7.82 -33.15 10.09
N TYR A 419 -8.12 -32.92 8.81
CA TYR A 419 -8.33 -33.96 7.80
C TYR A 419 -7.08 -34.81 7.59
N LYS A 420 -5.89 -34.19 7.49
CA LYS A 420 -4.61 -34.92 7.40
C LYS A 420 -4.42 -35.84 8.60
N TRP A 421 -4.54 -35.30 9.81
CA TRP A 421 -4.43 -36.09 11.03
C TRP A 421 -5.48 -37.21 11.10
N LEU A 422 -6.71 -36.94 10.66
CA LEU A 422 -7.79 -37.92 10.63
C LEU A 422 -7.46 -39.06 9.66
N ASN A 423 -6.90 -38.74 8.49
CA ASN A 423 -6.46 -39.75 7.53
C ASN A 423 -5.34 -40.62 8.11
N ASP A 424 -4.33 -40.00 8.71
CA ASP A 424 -3.21 -40.70 9.37
C ASP A 424 -3.75 -41.65 10.47
N TYR A 425 -4.61 -41.15 11.35
CA TYR A 425 -5.25 -41.92 12.41
C TYR A 425 -6.07 -43.11 11.89
N LEU A 426 -6.85 -42.91 10.82
CA LEU A 426 -7.68 -43.98 10.23
C LEU A 426 -6.84 -45.04 9.52
N THR A 427 -5.73 -44.63 8.90
CA THR A 427 -4.78 -45.57 8.28
C THR A 427 -4.08 -46.44 9.33
N GLU A 428 -3.66 -45.86 10.46
CA GLU A 428 -3.09 -46.59 11.59
C GLU A 428 -4.13 -47.54 12.22
N ALA A 429 -5.37 -47.06 12.39
CA ALA A 429 -6.47 -47.85 12.94
C ALA A 429 -7.04 -48.88 11.95
N LYS A 430 -6.62 -48.87 10.67
CA LYS A 430 -7.14 -49.72 9.57
C LYS A 430 -8.66 -49.70 9.46
N THR A 431 -9.29 -48.56 9.69
CA THR A 431 -10.75 -48.40 9.62
C THR A 431 -11.11 -47.19 8.77
N ASN A 432 -12.18 -47.32 7.97
CA ASN A 432 -12.68 -46.22 7.13
C ASN A 432 -13.91 -45.52 7.73
N ARG A 433 -14.29 -45.89 8.95
CA ARG A 433 -15.46 -45.38 9.65
C ARG A 433 -15.07 -44.93 11.04
N PHE A 434 -15.61 -43.80 11.48
CA PHE A 434 -15.33 -43.24 12.79
C PHE A 434 -16.52 -42.49 13.35
N THR A 435 -16.55 -42.35 14.68
CA THR A 435 -17.48 -41.48 15.39
C THR A 435 -16.76 -40.26 15.96
N ALA A 436 -17.52 -39.23 16.31
CA ALA A 436 -16.96 -38.07 17.01
C ALA A 436 -16.35 -38.45 18.37
N LEU A 437 -16.82 -39.53 19.00
CA LEU A 437 -16.31 -40.00 20.29
C LEU A 437 -14.93 -40.65 20.16
N ASP A 438 -14.69 -41.41 19.09
CA ASP A 438 -13.39 -42.02 18.80
C ASP A 438 -12.31 -40.95 18.62
N ILE A 439 -12.63 -39.89 17.87
CA ILE A 439 -11.73 -38.75 17.67
C ILE A 439 -11.40 -38.06 19.00
N ARG A 440 -12.40 -37.88 19.88
CA ARG A 440 -12.18 -37.21 21.17
C ARG A 440 -11.36 -38.04 22.16
N LYS A 441 -11.41 -39.37 22.06
CA LYS A 441 -10.54 -40.27 22.83
C LYS A 441 -9.08 -40.16 22.35
N ALA A 442 -8.87 -40.09 21.04
CA ALA A 442 -7.54 -40.02 20.45
C ALA A 442 -6.91 -38.61 20.54
N LYS A 443 -7.72 -37.54 20.46
CA LYS A 443 -7.26 -36.16 20.43
C LYS A 443 -8.13 -35.25 21.28
N ALA A 444 -7.49 -34.53 22.20
CA ALA A 444 -8.16 -33.53 23.03
C ALA A 444 -8.60 -32.32 22.19
N ILE A 445 -9.83 -32.37 21.66
CA ILE A 445 -10.46 -31.27 20.93
C ILE A 445 -11.77 -30.91 21.61
N HIS A 446 -12.02 -29.60 21.76
CA HIS A 446 -13.29 -29.11 22.27
C HIS A 446 -14.47 -29.53 21.37
N PRO A 447 -15.61 -30.00 21.92
CA PRO A 447 -16.72 -30.56 21.13
C PRO A 447 -17.26 -29.65 20.03
N ARG A 448 -17.38 -28.34 20.32
CA ARG A 448 -17.85 -27.36 19.33
C ARG A 448 -16.88 -27.22 18.16
N THR A 449 -15.58 -27.25 18.42
CA THR A 449 -14.53 -27.15 17.39
C THR A 449 -14.51 -28.39 16.52
N LEU A 450 -14.65 -29.58 17.11
CA LEU A 450 -14.77 -30.83 16.37
C LEU A 450 -16.00 -30.83 15.47
N ASN A 451 -17.16 -30.43 15.99
CA ASN A 451 -18.39 -30.33 15.19
C ASN A 451 -18.23 -29.35 14.02
N ARG A 452 -17.54 -28.22 14.21
CA ARG A 452 -17.23 -27.27 13.12
C ARG A 452 -16.40 -27.94 12.02
N TYR A 453 -15.33 -28.64 12.38
CA TYR A 453 -14.49 -29.34 11.38
C TYR A 453 -15.26 -30.43 10.65
N LEU A 454 -16.06 -31.23 11.35
CA LEU A 454 -16.90 -32.27 10.73
C LEU A 454 -17.96 -31.67 9.80
N GLN A 455 -18.56 -30.53 10.17
CA GLN A 455 -19.51 -29.81 9.32
C GLN A 455 -18.84 -29.28 8.06
N GLU A 456 -17.65 -28.68 8.18
CA GLU A 456 -16.87 -28.16 7.05
C GLU A 456 -16.47 -29.29 6.09
N LEU A 457 -15.89 -30.38 6.60
CA LEU A 457 -15.54 -31.55 5.79
C LEU A 457 -16.75 -32.19 5.11
N LYS A 458 -17.91 -32.18 5.78
CA LYS A 458 -19.16 -32.68 5.19
C LYS A 458 -19.68 -31.75 4.09
N LEU A 459 -19.57 -30.44 4.29
CA LEU A 459 -20.02 -29.43 3.31
C LEU A 459 -19.27 -29.57 1.98
N PHE A 460 -17.95 -29.75 2.05
CA PHE A 460 -17.09 -29.96 0.88
C PHE A 460 -16.98 -31.44 0.47
N SER A 461 -17.87 -32.30 0.96
CA SER A 461 -17.95 -33.73 0.59
C SER A 461 -16.70 -34.58 0.87
N TYR A 462 -15.77 -34.13 1.72
CA TYR A 462 -14.59 -34.90 2.18
C TYR A 462 -14.96 -36.04 3.14
N ILE A 463 -16.10 -35.92 3.81
CA ILE A 463 -16.66 -36.99 4.65
C ILE A 463 -18.15 -37.18 4.34
N GLN A 464 -18.61 -38.42 4.39
CA GLN A 464 -20.01 -38.78 4.23
C GLN A 464 -20.53 -39.42 5.52
N VAL A 465 -21.80 -39.17 5.84
CA VAL A 465 -22.49 -39.88 6.93
C VAL A 465 -22.83 -41.29 6.45
N ALA A 466 -22.23 -42.30 7.06
CA ALA A 466 -22.43 -43.72 6.75
C ALA A 466 -23.59 -44.35 7.56
N GLY A 467 -24.03 -43.69 8.64
CA GLY A 467 -25.12 -44.14 9.50
C GLY A 467 -25.18 -43.39 10.83
N GLY A 468 -25.99 -43.88 11.76
CA GLY A 468 -26.15 -43.31 13.09
C GLY A 468 -27.28 -42.26 13.20
N ASN A 469 -27.73 -42.02 14.42
CA ASN A 469 -28.85 -41.11 14.72
C ASN A 469 -28.37 -39.96 15.61
N LYS A 470 -28.72 -38.72 15.23
CA LYS A 470 -28.40 -37.48 15.97
C LYS A 470 -28.83 -37.54 17.44
N HIS A 471 -29.89 -38.31 17.75
CA HIS A 471 -30.53 -38.35 19.07
C HIS A 471 -30.17 -39.57 19.94
N ARG A 472 -29.32 -40.50 19.48
CA ARG A 472 -28.92 -41.69 20.27
C ARG A 472 -27.40 -41.80 20.43
N GLU A 473 -26.71 -42.31 19.42
CA GLU A 473 -25.28 -42.68 19.50
C GLU A 473 -24.36 -41.74 18.70
N GLY A 474 -24.94 -40.76 18.00
CA GLY A 474 -24.21 -39.84 17.12
C GLY A 474 -24.08 -40.37 15.69
N PHE A 475 -23.53 -39.54 14.80
CA PHE A 475 -23.30 -39.92 13.40
C PHE A 475 -22.01 -40.72 13.25
N ILE A 476 -22.06 -41.73 12.38
CA ILE A 476 -20.89 -42.46 11.90
C ILE A 476 -20.48 -41.83 10.57
N TYR A 477 -19.23 -41.38 10.49
CA TYR A 477 -18.66 -40.75 9.30
C TYR A 477 -17.73 -41.72 8.57
N LYS A 478 -17.60 -41.57 7.26
CA LYS A 478 -16.58 -42.23 6.42
C LYS A 478 -15.87 -41.19 5.56
N LEU A 479 -14.59 -41.43 5.26
CA LEU A 479 -13.86 -40.63 4.26
C LEU A 479 -14.39 -40.91 2.85
N THR A 480 -14.30 -39.91 1.98
CA THR A 480 -14.59 -40.03 0.53
C THR A 480 -13.30 -39.89 -0.29
N ASP A 481 -13.31 -40.42 -1.52
CA ASP A 481 -12.18 -40.31 -2.46
C ASP A 481 -12.02 -38.90 -3.06
N PHE A 482 -12.92 -37.97 -2.72
CA PHE A 482 -12.85 -36.55 -3.13
C PHE A 482 -11.60 -35.84 -2.57
N GLY A 483 -10.94 -36.43 -1.57
CA GLY A 483 -9.77 -35.88 -0.91
C GLY A 483 -8.45 -35.94 -1.69
N ASN A 484 -8.42 -36.50 -2.91
CA ASN A 484 -7.21 -36.62 -3.74
C ASN A 484 -6.78 -35.28 -4.37
N GLN A 485 -6.46 -34.29 -3.52
CA GLN A 485 -5.84 -33.02 -3.92
C GLN A 485 -4.43 -33.16 -4.50
N THR A 486 -3.81 -34.34 -4.42
CA THR A 486 -2.57 -34.65 -5.12
C THR A 486 -2.69 -34.38 -6.61
N GLU A 487 -3.87 -34.59 -7.21
CA GLU A 487 -4.09 -34.29 -8.62
C GLU A 487 -4.05 -32.79 -8.90
N VAL A 488 -4.80 -31.97 -8.15
CA VAL A 488 -4.83 -30.50 -8.32
C VAL A 488 -3.45 -29.89 -8.07
N GLN A 489 -2.77 -30.30 -6.99
CA GLN A 489 -1.41 -29.83 -6.71
C GLN A 489 -0.42 -30.22 -7.81
N SER A 490 -0.55 -31.44 -8.38
CA SER A 490 0.30 -31.89 -9.47
C SER A 490 0.07 -31.11 -10.77
N ARG A 491 -1.18 -30.75 -11.09
CA ARG A 491 -1.52 -29.92 -12.27
C ARG A 491 -0.92 -28.53 -12.13
N ILE A 492 -1.13 -27.88 -10.99
CA ILE A 492 -0.55 -26.57 -10.68
C ILE A 492 0.98 -26.62 -10.80
N GLU A 493 1.63 -27.68 -10.30
CA GLU A 493 3.08 -27.84 -10.39
C GLU A 493 3.56 -28.05 -11.85
N GLN A 494 2.85 -28.84 -12.64
CA GLN A 494 3.16 -29.05 -14.06
C GLN A 494 3.06 -27.73 -14.85
N GLU A 495 2.03 -26.92 -14.60
CA GLU A 495 1.83 -25.64 -15.27
C GLU A 495 2.88 -24.59 -14.85
N ILE A 496 3.24 -24.54 -13.57
CA ILE A 496 4.35 -23.71 -13.09
C ILE A 496 5.65 -24.11 -13.80
N GLN A 497 5.95 -25.41 -13.89
CA GLN A 497 7.14 -25.91 -14.59
C GLN A 497 7.11 -25.60 -16.09
N ALA A 498 5.95 -25.70 -16.75
CA ALA A 498 5.78 -25.35 -18.15
C ALA A 498 6.05 -23.86 -18.39
N THR A 499 5.53 -23.00 -17.50
CA THR A 499 5.76 -21.55 -17.52
C THR A 499 7.25 -21.23 -17.32
N LEU A 500 7.93 -21.86 -16.37
CA LEU A 500 9.36 -21.65 -16.17
C LEU A 500 10.18 -22.08 -17.40
N LYS A 501 9.83 -23.21 -18.03
CA LYS A 501 10.48 -23.66 -19.28
C LYS A 501 10.32 -22.66 -20.42
N SER A 502 9.12 -22.06 -20.59
CA SER A 502 8.88 -21.07 -21.63
C SER A 502 9.67 -19.78 -21.39
N VAL A 503 9.73 -19.31 -20.15
CA VAL A 503 10.52 -18.14 -19.73
C VAL A 503 12.01 -18.36 -19.98
N TRP A 504 12.56 -19.50 -19.56
CA TRP A 504 13.97 -19.84 -19.81
C TRP A 504 14.29 -19.97 -21.31
N LYS A 505 13.36 -20.49 -22.12
CA LYS A 505 13.50 -20.54 -23.58
C LYS A 505 13.54 -19.14 -24.19
N ALA A 506 12.68 -18.23 -23.74
CA ALA A 506 12.67 -16.84 -24.20
C ALA A 506 13.97 -16.11 -23.85
N TYR A 507 14.44 -16.24 -22.61
CA TYR A 507 15.72 -15.66 -22.15
C TYR A 507 16.91 -16.14 -22.99
N ARG A 508 17.01 -17.46 -23.24
CA ARG A 508 18.09 -18.01 -24.08
C ARG A 508 18.03 -17.50 -25.52
N LYS A 509 16.82 -17.30 -26.06
CA LYS A 509 16.63 -16.72 -27.39
C LYS A 509 17.13 -15.27 -27.45
N GLU A 510 16.80 -14.46 -26.44
CA GLU A 510 17.28 -13.08 -26.32
C GLU A 510 18.80 -12.99 -26.22
N GLN A 511 19.42 -13.86 -25.40
CA GLN A 511 20.89 -13.94 -25.27
C GLN A 511 21.56 -14.36 -26.59
N GLY A 512 20.98 -15.31 -27.32
CA GLY A 512 21.49 -15.73 -28.63
C GLY A 512 21.32 -14.69 -29.74
N THR A 513 20.29 -13.84 -29.68
CA THR A 513 20.13 -12.70 -30.59
C THR A 513 21.04 -11.52 -30.23
N ALA A 514 21.43 -11.34 -28.96
CA ALA A 514 22.37 -10.29 -28.56
C ALA A 514 23.80 -10.54 -29.07
N THR A 515 24.14 -11.78 -29.46
CA THR A 515 25.43 -12.12 -30.08
C THR A 515 25.48 -11.87 -31.59
N LEU A 516 24.37 -11.46 -32.21
CA LEU A 516 24.27 -11.15 -33.63
C LEU A 516 23.58 -9.78 -33.81
N SER A 517 24.37 -8.72 -33.89
CA SER A 517 23.97 -7.42 -34.41
C SER A 517 25.09 -6.87 -35.30
N PRO A 518 24.74 -6.11 -36.35
CA PRO A 518 25.04 -6.52 -37.72
C PRO A 518 26.36 -5.95 -38.23
N GLU A 519 27.17 -6.81 -38.84
CA GLU A 519 28.21 -6.36 -39.77
C GLU A 519 27.55 -5.78 -41.02
N GLN A 520 28.15 -4.69 -41.49
CA GLN A 520 27.78 -3.91 -42.66
C GLN A 520 27.77 -4.79 -43.91
N GLU A 521 26.63 -4.93 -44.56
CA GLU A 521 26.61 -5.40 -45.95
C GLU A 521 26.87 -4.22 -46.89
N PRO A 522 27.80 -4.35 -47.86
CA PRO A 522 28.08 -3.32 -48.84
C PRO A 522 27.08 -3.34 -49.99
N ILE A 523 26.97 -2.18 -50.61
CA ILE A 523 26.22 -1.84 -51.82
C ILE A 523 26.60 -2.77 -52.98
N GLY A 524 25.61 -3.30 -53.70
CA GLY A 524 25.78 -4.03 -54.97
C GLY A 524 24.44 -4.17 -55.70
N GLU A 525 24.46 -3.88 -56.99
CA GLU A 525 23.34 -3.57 -57.88
C GLU A 525 22.46 -4.77 -58.32
N GLU A 526 21.28 -4.44 -58.87
CA GLU A 526 20.25 -5.31 -59.44
C GLU A 526 20.75 -6.19 -60.62
N PRO A 527 19.98 -7.24 -61.02
CA PRO A 527 19.00 -6.99 -62.09
C PRO A 527 17.66 -7.76 -61.98
N GLU A 528 16.63 -7.08 -62.51
CA GLU A 528 15.39 -7.53 -63.18
C GLU A 528 15.45 -8.94 -63.85
N THR A 529 14.41 -9.79 -64.04
CA THR A 529 12.96 -9.62 -64.31
C THR A 529 12.21 -10.99 -64.36
N LYS A 530 10.87 -10.94 -64.16
CA LYS A 530 9.75 -11.60 -64.91
C LYS A 530 9.13 -12.97 -64.52
N ASN A 531 7.79 -12.86 -64.31
CA ASN A 531 6.65 -13.74 -64.66
C ASN A 531 6.32 -14.96 -63.75
N ALA A 532 5.09 -15.37 -63.43
CA ALA A 532 3.72 -14.83 -63.48
C ALA A 532 2.78 -15.79 -62.66
N GLU A 533 1.84 -15.22 -61.89
CA GLU A 533 0.47 -15.60 -61.41
C GLU A 533 -0.17 -17.01 -61.64
N PRO A 534 -1.36 -17.34 -61.02
CA PRO A 534 -2.05 -16.80 -59.81
C PRO A 534 -2.71 -17.86 -58.89
N SER A 535 -3.09 -17.52 -57.64
CA SER A 535 -4.27 -18.12 -56.97
C SER A 535 -4.76 -17.32 -55.74
N GLU A 536 -5.94 -16.72 -55.91
CA GLU A 536 -7.07 -16.48 -54.99
C GLU A 536 -6.87 -15.82 -53.59
N GLU A 537 -7.47 -14.63 -53.45
CA GLU A 537 -7.63 -13.84 -52.21
C GLU A 537 -8.75 -14.34 -51.28
N PRO A 538 -8.58 -14.18 -49.96
CA PRO A 538 -9.67 -13.81 -49.04
C PRO A 538 -9.46 -12.41 -48.42
N PRO A 539 -10.50 -11.78 -47.84
CA PRO A 539 -10.89 -10.39 -48.08
C PRO A 539 -10.00 -9.32 -47.43
N GLN A 540 -9.95 -8.16 -48.11
CA GLN A 540 -9.22 -6.96 -47.73
C GLN A 540 -9.60 -6.43 -46.34
N LYS A 541 -8.59 -6.33 -45.47
CA LYS A 541 -8.64 -5.57 -44.20
C LYS A 541 -8.57 -4.07 -44.50
N PRO A 542 -9.33 -3.21 -43.78
CA PRO A 542 -9.31 -1.77 -44.00
C PRO A 542 -7.91 -1.18 -43.76
N SER A 543 -7.55 -0.24 -44.64
CA SER A 543 -6.26 0.44 -44.74
C SER A 543 -5.62 0.80 -43.39
N LYS A 544 -4.33 0.47 -43.24
CA LYS A 544 -3.46 0.86 -42.12
C LYS A 544 -3.69 2.34 -41.75
N ARG A 545 -4.24 2.60 -40.55
CA ARG A 545 -4.33 3.96 -39.98
C ARG A 545 -2.92 4.56 -39.89
N LYS A 546 -2.67 5.68 -40.58
CA LYS A 546 -1.46 6.49 -40.40
C LYS A 546 -1.35 6.87 -38.92
N ARG A 547 -0.31 6.40 -38.24
CA ARG A 547 -0.08 6.66 -36.81
C ARG A 547 0.52 8.06 -36.68
N ILE A 548 -0.33 9.06 -36.47
CA ILE A 548 0.09 10.44 -36.21
C ILE A 548 0.42 10.53 -34.71
N ASN A 549 1.70 10.68 -34.36
CA ASN A 549 2.19 10.71 -32.97
C ASN A 549 1.79 12.00 -32.23
N ASP A 550 1.63 13.11 -32.95
CA ASP A 550 1.25 14.40 -32.39
C ASP A 550 -0.26 14.45 -32.17
N LYS A 551 -0.69 14.48 -30.90
CA LYS A 551 -2.10 14.33 -30.49
C LYS A 551 -2.93 15.58 -30.79
N GLU A 552 -3.07 16.46 -29.79
CA GLU A 552 -3.85 17.70 -29.83
C GLU A 552 -3.11 18.84 -30.54
N GLU A 553 -1.78 18.82 -30.54
CA GLU A 553 -0.94 19.79 -31.26
C GLU A 553 -1.12 19.70 -32.77
N HIS A 554 -1.29 18.49 -33.31
CA HIS A 554 -1.59 18.30 -34.73
C HIS A 554 -2.96 18.86 -35.11
N THR A 555 -3.98 18.61 -34.28
CA THR A 555 -5.33 19.17 -34.48
C THR A 555 -5.28 20.71 -34.40
N PHE A 556 -4.45 21.28 -33.52
CA PHE A 556 -4.26 22.73 -33.43
C PHE A 556 -3.54 23.32 -34.65
N LYS A 557 -2.51 22.66 -35.19
CA LYS A 557 -1.83 23.08 -36.44
C LYS A 557 -2.80 23.12 -37.62
N LEU A 558 -3.58 22.05 -37.81
CA LEU A 558 -4.63 22.01 -38.84
C LEU A 558 -5.66 23.12 -38.67
N LEU A 559 -6.04 23.43 -37.43
CA LEU A 559 -7.00 24.50 -37.15
C LEU A 559 -6.42 25.87 -37.56
N LEU A 560 -5.14 26.13 -37.28
CA LEU A 560 -4.46 27.35 -37.75
C LEU A 560 -4.35 27.42 -39.28
N GLU A 561 -4.12 26.29 -39.95
CA GLU A 561 -4.08 26.22 -41.42
C GLU A 561 -5.45 26.51 -42.04
N LEU A 562 -6.53 25.98 -41.46
CA LEU A 562 -7.90 26.23 -41.92
C LEU A 562 -8.35 27.68 -41.65
N GLU A 563 -7.92 28.25 -40.52
CA GLU A 563 -8.19 29.64 -40.17
C GLU A 563 -7.48 30.61 -41.11
N ALA A 564 -6.25 30.27 -41.54
CA ALA A 564 -5.51 31.04 -42.53
C ALA A 564 -6.20 31.05 -43.92
N GLN A 565 -6.97 30.01 -44.25
CA GLN A 565 -7.72 29.94 -45.51
C GLN A 565 -9.10 30.61 -45.41
N SER A 566 -9.72 30.58 -44.24
CA SER A 566 -11.06 31.13 -44.00
C SER A 566 -11.17 31.67 -42.56
N PRO A 567 -10.97 32.98 -42.35
CA PRO A 567 -10.99 33.59 -41.02
C PRO A 567 -12.41 33.60 -40.41
N ASP A 568 -12.48 33.49 -39.08
CA ASP A 568 -13.70 33.50 -38.25
C ASP A 568 -14.68 32.32 -38.50
N ARG A 569 -14.17 31.20 -39.00
CA ARG A 569 -14.99 30.01 -39.23
C ARG A 569 -15.29 29.26 -37.91
N GLU A 570 -16.54 28.80 -37.76
CA GLU A 570 -16.90 27.87 -36.68
C GLU A 570 -16.54 26.43 -37.07
N TYR A 571 -15.76 25.74 -36.24
CA TYR A 571 -15.31 24.36 -36.48
C TYR A 571 -16.05 23.33 -35.63
N ILE A 572 -16.29 22.16 -36.22
CA ILE A 572 -16.83 20.98 -35.53
C ILE A 572 -15.89 19.79 -35.67
N ALA A 573 -16.02 18.80 -34.79
CA ALA A 573 -15.12 17.64 -34.76
C ALA A 573 -15.11 16.86 -36.10
N THR A 574 -16.22 16.85 -36.83
CA THR A 574 -16.32 16.18 -38.14
C THR A 574 -15.40 16.80 -39.20
N ASP A 575 -15.14 18.11 -39.14
CA ASP A 575 -14.26 18.80 -40.10
C ASP A 575 -12.84 18.23 -40.06
N PHE A 576 -12.37 17.89 -38.86
CA PHE A 576 -11.05 17.30 -38.65
C PHE A 576 -11.04 15.80 -38.95
N THR A 577 -12.13 15.07 -38.72
CA THR A 577 -12.15 13.62 -39.01
C THR A 577 -11.91 13.31 -40.48
N ALA A 578 -12.41 14.15 -41.40
CA ALA A 578 -12.19 14.00 -42.83
C ALA A 578 -10.72 14.25 -43.22
N LEU A 579 -10.05 15.17 -42.51
CA LEU A 579 -8.66 15.57 -42.79
C LEU A 579 -7.63 14.63 -42.13
N THR A 580 -7.89 14.19 -40.91
CA THR A 580 -6.94 13.38 -40.11
C THR A 580 -7.16 11.88 -40.24
N GLY A 581 -8.33 11.44 -40.71
CA GLY A 581 -8.75 10.03 -40.70
C GLY A 581 -8.93 9.44 -39.29
N ARG A 582 -8.96 10.30 -38.25
CA ARG A 582 -9.19 9.90 -36.85
C ARG A 582 -10.70 9.79 -36.56
N ASN A 583 -11.06 9.03 -35.54
CA ASN A 583 -12.46 8.90 -35.12
C ASN A 583 -12.97 10.23 -34.53
N HIS A 584 -14.25 10.56 -34.80
CA HIS A 584 -14.96 11.71 -34.26
C HIS A 584 -14.78 11.89 -32.74
N ILE A 585 -14.85 10.80 -31.97
CA ILE A 585 -14.68 10.82 -30.52
C ILE A 585 -13.28 11.34 -30.12
N THR A 586 -12.26 11.00 -30.91
CA THR A 586 -10.88 11.40 -30.66
C THR A 586 -10.68 12.89 -30.96
N GLU A 587 -11.20 13.39 -32.08
CA GLU A 587 -11.10 14.82 -32.43
C GLU A 587 -11.93 15.69 -31.48
N ALA A 588 -13.13 15.26 -31.10
CA ALA A 588 -13.93 15.96 -30.10
C ALA A 588 -13.19 16.09 -28.75
N ARG A 589 -12.40 15.07 -28.37
CA ARG A 589 -11.57 15.10 -27.16
C ARG A 589 -10.42 16.11 -27.30
N TYR A 590 -9.77 16.21 -28.46
CA TYR A 590 -8.70 17.17 -28.68
C TYR A 590 -9.20 18.61 -28.72
N LEU A 591 -10.31 18.88 -29.42
CA LEU A 591 -10.94 20.21 -29.41
C LEU A 591 -11.38 20.63 -28.00
N LYS A 592 -11.92 19.70 -27.21
CA LYS A 592 -12.25 19.95 -25.78
C LYS A 592 -11.01 20.32 -24.96
N ARG A 593 -9.87 19.66 -25.19
CA ARG A 593 -8.61 19.98 -24.49
C ARG A 593 -8.05 21.34 -24.91
N LEU A 594 -8.08 21.67 -26.20
CA LEU A 594 -7.64 22.98 -26.69
C LEU A 594 -8.52 24.12 -26.14
N TRP A 595 -9.83 23.90 -25.97
CA TRP A 595 -10.71 24.81 -25.24
C TRP A 595 -10.34 24.93 -23.75
N GLN A 596 -10.06 23.81 -23.06
CA GLN A 596 -9.61 23.83 -21.66
C GLN A 596 -8.27 24.56 -21.48
N GLN A 597 -7.41 24.57 -22.50
CA GLN A 597 -6.16 25.32 -22.55
C GLN A 597 -6.35 26.81 -22.89
N GLY A 598 -7.59 27.27 -23.11
CA GLY A 598 -7.89 28.66 -23.44
C GLY A 598 -7.54 29.09 -24.88
N LYS A 599 -7.23 28.13 -25.77
CA LYS A 599 -6.86 28.42 -27.17
C LYS A 599 -8.08 28.57 -28.09
N LEU A 600 -9.23 28.04 -27.68
CA LEU A 600 -10.49 28.06 -28.45
C LEU A 600 -11.62 28.61 -27.59
N ASN A 601 -12.56 29.30 -28.21
CA ASN A 601 -13.89 29.59 -27.67
C ASN A 601 -14.85 28.43 -28.03
N ARG A 602 -15.84 28.14 -27.19
CA ARG A 602 -16.79 27.03 -27.40
C ARG A 602 -18.23 27.49 -27.25
N LYS A 603 -19.07 27.22 -28.25
CA LYS A 603 -20.52 27.47 -28.24
C LYS A 603 -21.28 26.17 -28.46
N TRP A 604 -22.43 26.01 -27.80
CA TRP A 604 -23.32 24.87 -28.01
C TRP A 604 -24.49 25.28 -28.90
N LYS A 605 -24.63 24.61 -30.06
CA LYS A 605 -25.73 24.82 -31.02
C LYS A 605 -26.10 23.47 -31.65
N ASN A 606 -27.37 23.25 -31.99
CA ASN A 606 -27.82 22.06 -32.72
C ASN A 606 -27.30 20.71 -32.16
N ARG A 607 -27.32 20.56 -30.83
CA ARG A 607 -26.84 19.37 -30.09
C ARG A 607 -25.36 19.03 -30.29
N GLN A 608 -24.53 20.00 -30.71
CA GLN A 608 -23.09 19.83 -30.90
C GLN A 608 -22.30 21.06 -30.41
N TYR A 609 -21.00 20.87 -30.13
CA TYR A 609 -20.09 21.95 -29.76
C TYR A 609 -19.38 22.50 -31.01
N TYR A 610 -19.47 23.81 -31.19
CA TYR A 610 -18.75 24.58 -32.19
C TYR A 610 -17.58 25.32 -31.53
N TYR A 611 -16.44 25.34 -32.21
CA TYR A 611 -15.21 25.94 -31.71
C TYR A 611 -14.74 27.05 -32.64
N THR A 612 -14.29 28.18 -32.08
CA THR A 612 -13.64 29.27 -32.84
C THR A 612 -12.30 29.61 -32.20
N LEU A 613 -11.35 30.12 -32.97
CA LEU A 613 -10.06 30.55 -32.42
C LEU A 613 -10.26 31.75 -31.48
N VAL A 614 -9.50 31.82 -30.39
CA VAL A 614 -9.50 33.00 -29.52
C VAL A 614 -8.66 34.08 -30.19
N THR A 615 -9.31 35.13 -30.72
CA THR A 615 -8.63 36.35 -31.17
C THR A 615 -8.42 37.28 -29.97
N THR A 616 -7.33 38.05 -29.98
CA THR A 616 -6.85 38.92 -28.89
C THR A 616 -7.83 40.01 -28.41
N GLU A 617 -9.05 40.08 -28.95
CA GLU A 617 -10.08 41.04 -28.57
C GLU A 617 -11.34 40.44 -27.91
N SER A 618 -11.46 39.10 -27.77
CA SER A 618 -12.65 38.51 -27.14
C SER A 618 -12.52 38.41 -25.61
N LYS A 619 -13.15 39.36 -24.89
CA LYS A 619 -13.35 39.33 -23.43
C LYS A 619 -13.97 38.01 -22.96
N THR A 620 -13.42 37.48 -21.88
CA THR A 620 -13.86 36.31 -21.12
C THR A 620 -15.33 36.37 -20.72
N VAL A 621 -16.15 35.46 -21.24
CA VAL A 621 -17.48 35.16 -20.67
C VAL A 621 -17.37 33.85 -19.91
N SER A 622 -17.43 33.94 -18.59
CA SER A 622 -17.62 32.83 -17.67
C SER A 622 -18.99 32.18 -17.90
N GLN A 623 -19.01 30.91 -18.29
CA GLN A 623 -20.21 30.08 -18.21
C GLN A 623 -19.99 29.02 -17.14
N THR A 624 -20.66 29.22 -16.00
CA THR A 624 -20.92 28.21 -14.98
C THR A 624 -21.68 27.01 -15.59
N PRO A 625 -21.40 25.77 -15.19
CA PRO A 625 -22.18 24.63 -15.62
C PRO A 625 -23.54 24.63 -14.92
N MET A 626 -24.61 24.69 -15.72
CA MET A 626 -26.00 24.50 -15.29
C MET A 626 -26.21 23.07 -14.78
N SER A 627 -26.82 22.98 -13.60
CA SER A 627 -27.46 21.79 -13.04
C SER A 627 -28.63 21.33 -13.91
N ASP A 628 -28.70 20.03 -14.19
CA ASP A 628 -29.86 19.36 -14.80
C ASP A 628 -31.11 19.52 -13.93
N PRO A 629 -32.24 20.01 -14.47
CA PRO A 629 -33.56 19.71 -13.94
C PRO A 629 -34.20 18.60 -14.79
N GLN A 630 -34.88 17.66 -14.11
CA GLN A 630 -35.74 16.58 -14.61
C GLN A 630 -35.11 15.18 -14.73
N THR A 631 -35.28 14.40 -13.67
CA THR A 631 -35.87 13.05 -13.83
C THR A 631 -36.83 12.81 -12.67
N GLN A 632 -38.04 12.39 -13.03
CA GLN A 632 -39.13 11.94 -12.16
C GLN A 632 -38.77 10.68 -11.38
#